data_AF-A0A1H4K7X8-F1
#
_entry.id   AF-A0A1H4K7X8-F1
#
_cell.length_a   1.000
_cell.length_b   1.000
_cell.length_c   1.000
_cell.angle_alpha   90.00
_cell.angle_beta   90.00
_cell.angle_gamma   90.00
#
_symmetry.space_group_name_H-M   'P 1'
#
loop_
_entity.id
_entity.type
_entity.pdbx_description
1 polymer ?
#
loop_
_entity_poly.entity_id
_entity_poly.type
_entity_poly.pdbx_seq_one_letter_code
_entity_poly.pdbx_strand_id
1 'polypeptide(L)' 'MTARTLISSLHQLRRGDHVEAERFHLMPRTTFVRRGQVQDIAPGLGVVWIRDEETGQRRVLDSQDYQLWRVA' A
#
# COMPACT_ATOMS: atom_id res chain seq x y z
N MET A 1 6.78 -17.73 -5.06
CA MET A 1 6.85 -16.28 -5.32
C MET A 1 5.42 -15.80 -5.47
N THR A 2 4.95 -14.91 -4.61
CA THR A 2 3.59 -14.36 -4.72
C THR A 2 3.54 -13.38 -5.88
N ALA A 3 2.58 -13.53 -6.78
CA ALA A 3 2.44 -12.61 -7.91
C ALA A 3 2.02 -11.24 -7.40
N ARG A 4 2.70 -10.18 -7.87
CA ARG A 4 2.37 -8.79 -7.52
C ARG A 4 2.06 -7.98 -8.77
N THR A 5 1.00 -7.20 -8.72
CA THR A 5 0.54 -6.34 -9.82
C THR A 5 0.66 -4.88 -9.40
N LEU A 6 1.32 -4.05 -10.21
CA LEU A 6 1.44 -2.62 -9.94
C LEU A 6 0.06 -1.95 -9.97
N ILE A 7 -0.25 -1.14 -8.96
CA ILE A 7 -1.48 -0.35 -8.91
C ILE A 7 -1.16 1.05 -9.43
N SER A 8 -1.59 1.35 -10.65
CA SER A 8 -1.42 2.67 -11.25
C SER A 8 -2.52 3.68 -10.87
N SER A 9 -3.62 3.21 -10.26
CA SER A 9 -4.71 4.04 -9.77
C SER A 9 -5.41 3.40 -8.59
N LEU A 10 -5.70 4.19 -7.53
CA LEU A 10 -6.42 3.70 -6.35
C LEU A 10 -7.85 3.22 -6.66
N HIS A 11 -8.44 3.62 -7.80
CA HIS A 11 -9.74 3.11 -8.24
C HIS A 11 -9.72 1.60 -8.56
N GLN A 12 -8.54 1.00 -8.72
CA GLN A 12 -8.38 -0.44 -8.96
C GLN A 12 -8.46 -1.26 -7.67
N LEU A 13 -8.30 -0.61 -6.51
CA LEU A 13 -8.32 -1.28 -5.22
C LEU A 13 -9.76 -1.52 -4.74
N ARG A 14 -9.91 -2.58 -3.95
CA ARG A 14 -11.14 -2.89 -3.21
C ARG A 14 -10.79 -3.16 -1.75
N ARG A 15 -11.77 -2.94 -0.86
CA ARG A 15 -11.67 -3.41 0.53
C ARG A 15 -11.46 -4.92 0.51
N GLY A 16 -10.54 -5.40 1.35
CA GLY A 16 -10.15 -6.81 1.40
C GLY A 16 -8.94 -7.18 0.54
N ASP A 17 -8.58 -6.37 -0.46
CA ASP A 17 -7.35 -6.58 -1.24
C ASP A 17 -6.13 -6.55 -0.33
N HIS A 18 -5.13 -7.40 -0.61
CA HIS A 18 -3.84 -7.32 0.04
C HIS A 18 -2.89 -6.49 -0.82
N VAL A 19 -2.17 -5.57 -0.17
CA VAL A 19 -1.24 -4.68 -0.84
C VAL A 19 0.12 -4.68 -0.18
N GLU A 20 1.14 -4.49 -1.01
CA GLU A 20 2.49 -4.15 -0.63
C GLU A 20 2.76 -2.69 -1.02
N ALA A 21 3.21 -1.88 -0.06
CA ALA A 21 3.51 -0.48 -0.23
C ALA A 21 5.01 -0.27 -0.07
N GLU A 22 5.66 0.15 -1.15
CA GLU A 22 7.10 0.37 -1.22
C GLU A 22 7.38 1.88 -1.24
N ARG A 23 8.23 2.35 -0.34
CA ARG A 23 8.75 3.72 -0.35
C ARG A 23 10.26 3.69 -0.39
N PHE A 24 10.83 4.31 -1.41
CA PHE A 24 12.27 4.52 -1.48
C PHE A 24 12.65 5.76 -0.68
N HIS A 25 13.63 5.62 0.20
CA HIS A 25 14.18 6.72 0.97
C HIS A 25 15.63 6.98 0.53
N LEU A 26 15.98 8.25 0.34
CA LEU A 26 17.30 8.63 -0.17
C LEU A 26 18.40 8.53 0.91
N MET A 27 18.05 8.78 2.18
CA MET A 27 19.01 8.76 3.28
C MET A 27 18.35 8.29 4.61
N PRO A 28 18.62 7.06 5.08
CA PRO A 28 19.48 6.05 4.46
C PRO A 28 18.90 5.58 3.12
N ARG A 29 19.77 5.12 2.22
CA ARG A 29 19.40 4.61 0.89
C ARG A 29 18.72 3.24 1.02
N THR A 30 17.47 3.25 1.46
CA THR A 30 16.73 2.06 1.88
C THR A 30 15.31 2.09 1.33
N THR A 31 14.80 0.93 0.93
CA THR A 31 13.39 0.74 0.62
C THR A 31 12.66 0.26 1.85
N PHE A 32 11.61 0.99 2.24
CA PHE A 32 10.68 0.55 3.27
C PHE A 32 9.51 -0.15 2.59
N VAL A 33 9.22 -1.37 3.05
CA VAL A 33 8.10 -2.16 2.56
C VAL A 33 7.10 -2.32 3.70
N ARG A 34 5.82 -2.04 3.41
CA ARG A 34 4.71 -2.31 4.31
C ARG A 34 3.69 -3.20 3.63
N ARG A 35 3.07 -4.09 4.39
CA ARG A 35 2.03 -5.01 3.88
C ARG A 35 0.78 -4.92 4.72
N GLY A 36 -0.36 -5.12 4.07
CA GLY A 36 -1.62 -5.18 4.78
C GLY A 36 -2.83 -5.31 3.88
N GLN A 37 -3.96 -5.55 4.54
CA GLN A 37 -5.25 -5.65 3.89
C GLN A 37 -5.94 -4.29 3.82
N VAL A 38 -6.41 -3.89 2.64
CA VAL A 38 -7.17 -2.65 2.42
C VAL A 38 -8.45 -2.65 3.25
N GLN A 39 -8.59 -1.64 4.10
CA GLN A 39 -9.77 -1.38 4.93
C GLN A 39 -10.64 -0.28 4.34
N ASP A 40 -10.03 0.73 3.71
CA ASP A 40 -10.74 1.86 3.12
C ASP A 40 -9.93 2.55 2.03
N ILE A 41 -10.59 3.28 1.13
CA ILE A 41 -9.95 3.92 -0.03
C ILE A 41 -10.59 5.29 -0.27
N ALA A 42 -9.76 6.32 -0.41
CA ALA A 42 -10.21 7.65 -0.87
C ALA A 42 -9.38 8.09 -2.09
N PRO A 43 -9.76 7.66 -3.30
CA PRO A 43 -8.98 7.96 -4.52
C PRO A 43 -8.80 9.45 -4.77
N GLY A 44 -9.83 10.27 -4.51
CA GLY A 44 -9.77 11.73 -4.66
C GLY A 44 -8.81 12.43 -3.69
N LEU A 45 -8.36 11.73 -2.64
CA LEU A 45 -7.36 12.21 -1.69
C LEU A 45 -6.00 11.52 -1.88
N GLY A 46 -5.89 10.57 -2.83
CA GLY A 46 -4.65 9.82 -3.03
C GLY A 46 -4.27 8.88 -1.88
N VAL A 47 -5.21 8.52 -1.00
CA VAL A 47 -4.92 7.71 0.20
C VAL A 47 -5.69 6.38 0.23
N VAL A 48 -5.05 5.39 0.85
CA VAL A 48 -5.64 4.09 1.19
C VAL A 48 -5.36 3.78 2.65
N TRP A 49 -6.32 3.19 3.35
CA TRP A 49 -6.12 2.67 4.70
C TRP A 49 -5.96 1.17 4.64
N ILE A 50 -4.92 0.65 5.30
CA ILE A 50 -4.69 -0.77 5.47
C ILE A 50 -4.79 -1.16 6.93
N ARG A 51 -5.10 -2.43 7.20
CA ARG A 51 -4.71 -3.09 8.44
C ARG A 51 -3.30 -3.63 8.22
N ASP A 52 -2.33 -2.98 8.84
CA ASP A 52 -0.91 -3.30 8.75
C ASP A 52 -0.67 -4.70 9.33
N GLU A 53 -0.03 -5.59 8.57
CA GLU A 53 0.19 -6.99 8.94
C GLU A 53 1.16 -7.16 10.12
N GLU A 54 2.15 -6.28 10.24
CA GLU A 54 3.17 -6.35 11.29
C GLU A 54 2.60 -5.90 12.64
N THR A 55 1.81 -4.83 12.63
CA THR A 55 1.33 -4.18 13.86
C THR A 55 -0.13 -4.48 14.19
N GLY A 56 -0.90 -5.00 13.22
CA GLY A 56 -2.36 -5.18 13.33
C GLY A 56 -3.16 -3.87 13.33
N GLN A 57 -2.50 -2.71 13.28
CA GLN A 57 -3.12 -1.40 13.41
C GLN A 57 -3.61 -0.86 12.06
N ARG A 58 -4.60 0.03 12.11
CA ARG A 58 -5.03 0.79 10.93
C ARG A 58 -3.97 1.83 10.59
N ARG A 59 -3.47 1.81 9.36
CA ARG A 59 -2.45 2.75 8.85
C ARG A 59 -2.94 3.40 7.56
N VAL A 60 -2.66 4.69 7.39
CA VAL A 60 -2.87 5.41 6.13
C VAL A 60 -1.62 5.33 5.28
N LEU A 61 -1.79 5.09 3.98
CA LEU A 61 -0.74 5.12 2.97
C LEU A 61 -1.11 6.18 1.93
N ASP A 62 -0.16 7.07 1.65
CA ASP A 62 -0.27 8.07 0.59
C ASP A 62 0.36 7.53 -0.70
N SER A 63 -0.40 7.55 -1.79
CA SER A 63 0.05 7.12 -3.12
C SER A 63 1.15 8.00 -3.74
N GLN A 64 1.38 9.20 -3.19
CA GLN A 64 2.51 10.06 -3.57
C GLN A 64 3.82 9.62 -2.89
N ASP A 65 3.73 9.06 -1.69
CA ASP A 65 4.88 8.56 -0.93
C ASP A 65 5.20 7.09 -1.22
N TYR A 66 4.18 6.31 -1.61
CA TYR A 66 4.28 4.87 -1.76
C TYR A 66 3.90 4.42 -3.16
N GLN A 67 4.74 3.56 -3.74
CA GLN A 67 4.35 2.73 -4.86
C GLN A 67 3.58 1.52 -4.33
N LEU A 68 2.36 1.32 -4.82
CA LEU A 68 1.47 0.26 -4.34
C LEU A 68 1.42 -0.91 -5.31
N TRP A 69 1.48 -2.12 -4.76
CA TRP A 69 1.33 -3.37 -5.49
C TRP A 69 0.20 -4.18 -4.88
N ARG A 70 -0.71 -4.72 -5.69
CA ARG A 70 -1.66 -5.74 -5.23
C ARG A 70 -0.96 -7.09 -5.20
N VAL A 71 -1.17 -7.82 -4.12
CA VAL A 71 -0.61 -9.16 -3.88
C VAL A 71 -1.75 -10.18 -4.01
N ALA A 72 -1.52 -11.26 -4.77
CA ALA A 72 -2.50 -12.33 -5.01
C ALA A 72 -2.37 -13.49 -4.01
#